data_AF-A0A1J3FPD2-F1
#
_entry.id   AF-A0A1J3FPD2-F1
#
_cell.length_a   1.000
_cell.length_b   1.000
_cell.length_c   1.000
_cell.angle_alpha   90.00
_cell.angle_beta   90.00
_cell.angle_gamma   90.00
#
_symmetry.space_group_name_H-M   'P 1'
#
loop_
_entity.id
_entity.type
_entity.pdbx_description
1 polymer ?
#
loop_
_entity_poly.entity_id
_entity_poly.type
_entity_poly.pdbx_seq_one_letter_code
_entity_poly.pdbx_strand_id
1 'polypeptide(L)'
;MIKAAPVLQSLLATRDDVVHNPAEVNSFRAKEQECLYLLKKCKNIEELKQVHARFIKLSLFCSSPFSASSVLATCAHSGWENSMHYAASIFKGIDDPCTFDYNTMIRGYVNETSFEEALCVYTEMIEEGIDSD
;
A
#
# COMPACT_ATOMS: atom_id res chain seq x y z
N MET A 1 -35.92 21.73 10.70
CA MET A 1 -34.61 22.16 11.26
C MET A 1 -34.31 21.31 12.49
N ILE A 2 -33.66 20.15 12.29
CA ILE A 2 -33.26 19.26 13.38
C ILE A 2 -31.88 19.73 13.83
N LYS A 3 -31.76 20.23 15.06
CA LYS A 3 -30.44 20.52 15.67
C LYS A 3 -29.82 19.16 16.04
N ALA A 4 -28.70 18.82 15.42
CA ALA A 4 -27.92 17.65 15.79
C ALA A 4 -27.38 17.79 17.23
N ALA A 5 -27.34 16.68 17.96
CA ALA A 5 -26.89 16.62 19.35
C ALA A 5 -25.39 17.00 19.48
N PRO A 6 -24.97 17.67 20.58
CA PRO A 6 -23.60 18.20 20.74
C PRO A 6 -22.49 17.14 20.65
N VAL A 7 -22.84 15.88 20.93
CA VAL A 7 -21.92 14.74 20.98
C VAL A 7 -21.40 14.35 19.58
N LEU A 8 -22.19 14.55 18.53
CA LEU A 8 -21.75 14.27 17.14
C LEU A 8 -20.77 15.33 16.61
N GLN A 9 -20.85 16.58 17.10
CA GLN A 9 -19.87 17.62 16.77
C GLN A 9 -18.53 17.37 17.47
N SER A 10 -18.52 16.87 18.71
CA SER A 10 -17.27 16.52 19.40
C SER A 10 -16.54 15.32 18.79
N LEU A 11 -17.26 14.36 18.21
CA LEU A 11 -16.67 13.20 17.52
C LEU A 11 -16.07 13.52 16.14
N LEU A 12 -16.60 14.55 15.45
CA LEU A 12 -16.01 15.06 14.21
C LEU A 12 -14.81 15.97 14.47
N ALA A 13 -14.82 16.74 15.57
CA ALA A 13 -13.70 17.61 15.96
C ALA A 13 -12.43 16.84 16.34
N THR A 14 -12.54 15.59 16.81
CA THR A 14 -11.37 14.77 17.17
C THR A 14 -10.60 14.20 15.97
N ARG A 15 -11.05 14.45 14.73
CA ARG A 15 -10.43 13.87 13.53
C ARG A 15 -9.34 14.75 12.90
N ASP A 16 -9.27 16.04 13.28
CA ASP A 16 -8.34 17.02 12.68
C ASP A 16 -7.28 17.58 13.64
N ASP A 17 -7.29 17.23 14.93
CA ASP A 17 -6.35 17.76 15.94
C ASP A 17 -5.21 16.78 16.33
N VAL A 18 -4.66 16.04 15.37
CA VAL A 18 -3.28 15.54 15.54
C VAL A 18 -2.36 16.73 15.32
N VAL A 19 -2.07 17.46 16.39
CA VAL A 19 -0.93 18.40 16.44
C VAL A 19 0.32 17.59 16.13
N HIS A 20 0.68 17.52 14.85
CA HIS A 20 1.83 16.74 14.39
C HIS A 20 3.09 17.56 14.72
N ASN A 21 3.71 17.23 15.85
CA ASN A 21 4.97 17.82 16.27
C ASN A 21 6.00 17.68 15.13
N PRO A 22 6.61 18.76 14.61
CA PRO A 22 7.55 18.69 13.48
C PRO A 22 8.68 17.68 13.68
N ALA A 23 9.14 17.50 14.92
CA ALA A 23 10.18 16.52 15.25
C ALA A 23 9.72 15.06 15.04
N GLU A 24 8.45 14.75 15.34
CA GLU A 24 7.87 13.42 15.17
C GLU A 24 7.62 13.12 13.69
N VAL A 25 7.12 14.10 12.92
CA VAL A 25 6.93 13.98 11.46
C VAL A 25 8.26 13.70 10.76
N ASN A 26 9.31 14.43 11.15
CA ASN A 26 10.65 14.25 10.61
C ASN A 26 11.24 12.87 10.98
N SER A 27 11.01 12.40 12.21
CA SER A 27 11.42 11.06 12.64
C SER A 27 10.71 9.96 11.84
N PHE A 28 9.42 10.15 11.56
CA PHE A 28 8.64 9.19 10.78
C PHE A 28 9.12 9.09 9.33
N ARG A 29 9.29 10.23 8.64
CA ARG A 29 9.82 10.26 7.27
C ARG A 29 11.20 9.64 7.15
N ALA A 30 12.07 9.84 8.15
CA ALA A 30 13.38 9.21 8.17
C ALA A 30 13.28 7.68 8.24
N LYS A 31 12.38 7.13 9.07
CA LYS A 31 12.12 5.69 9.17
C LYS A 31 11.51 5.12 7.89
N GLU A 32 10.59 5.84 7.27
CA GLU A 32 10.01 5.49 5.97
C GLU A 32 11.10 5.40 4.90
N GLN A 33 11.94 6.43 4.81
CA GLN A 33 13.04 6.46 3.84
C GLN A 33 14.05 5.32 4.07
N GLU A 34 14.34 4.99 5.33
CA GLU A 34 15.19 3.83 5.67
C GLU A 34 14.55 2.52 5.21
N CYS A 35 13.26 2.32 5.49
CA CYS A 35 12.55 1.10 5.08
C CYS A 35 12.46 0.98 3.56
N LEU A 36 12.19 2.09 2.84
CA LEU A 36 12.21 2.13 1.38
C LEU A 36 13.61 1.83 0.81
N TYR A 37 14.67 2.29 1.47
CA TYR A 37 16.04 1.95 1.09
C TYR A 37 16.33 0.45 1.27
N LEU A 38 15.92 -0.13 2.41
CA LEU A 38 16.07 -1.57 2.67
C LEU A 38 15.25 -2.41 1.70
N LEU A 39 14.03 -1.99 1.37
CA LEU A 39 13.16 -2.66 0.40
C LEU A 39 13.85 -2.84 -0.95
N LYS A 40 14.54 -1.80 -1.44
CA LYS A 40 15.32 -1.82 -2.69
C LYS A 40 16.55 -2.74 -2.64
N LYS A 41 16.96 -3.19 -1.45
CA LYS A 41 18.13 -4.05 -1.23
C LYS A 41 17.77 -5.51 -1.01
N CYS A 42 16.48 -5.82 -0.82
CA CYS A 42 16.01 -7.19 -0.69
C CYS A 42 16.42 -8.04 -1.90
N LYS A 43 16.81 -9.29 -1.66
CA LYS A 43 17.24 -10.23 -2.69
C LYS A 43 16.33 -11.45 -2.84
N ASN A 44 15.37 -11.58 -1.94
CA ASN A 44 14.43 -12.69 -1.87
C ASN A 44 13.21 -12.26 -1.07
N ILE A 45 12.18 -13.10 -1.12
CA ILE A 45 10.90 -12.83 -0.47
C ILE A 45 10.98 -12.79 1.07
N GLU A 46 11.92 -13.53 1.67
CA GLU A 46 12.07 -13.56 3.14
C GLU A 46 12.65 -12.25 3.67
N GLU A 47 13.64 -11.67 2.99
CA GLU A 47 14.14 -10.32 3.31
C GLU A 47 13.03 -9.27 3.13
N LEU A 48 12.23 -9.38 2.06
CA LEU A 48 11.13 -8.46 1.84
C LEU A 48 10.08 -8.55 2.94
N LYS A 49 9.68 -9.76 3.35
CA LYS A 49 8.73 -9.98 4.47
C LYS A 49 9.23 -9.32 5.76
N GLN A 50 10.53 -9.37 6.04
CA GLN A 50 11.11 -8.68 7.20
C GLN A 50 10.99 -7.16 7.10
N VAL A 51 11.25 -6.59 5.91
CA VAL A 51 11.08 -5.15 5.67
C VAL A 51 9.59 -4.77 5.75
N HIS A 52 8.69 -5.54 5.14
CA HIS A 52 7.25 -5.34 5.24
C HIS A 52 6.76 -5.36 6.70
N ALA A 53 7.23 -6.31 7.51
CA ALA A 53 6.92 -6.35 8.94
C ALA A 53 7.39 -5.07 9.68
N ARG A 54 8.50 -4.43 9.25
CA ARG A 54 8.92 -3.13 9.78
C ARG A 54 7.96 -2.02 9.39
N PHE A 55 7.47 -1.98 8.14
CA PHE A 55 6.43 -1.03 7.73
C PHE A 55 5.20 -1.13 8.64
N ILE A 56 4.72 -2.34 8.91
CA ILE A 56 3.58 -2.59 9.81
C ILE A 56 3.90 -2.12 11.24
N LYS A 57 5.02 -2.59 11.81
CA LYS A 57 5.39 -2.30 13.21
C LYS A 57 5.57 -0.80 13.47
N LEU A 58 6.04 -0.06 12.47
CA LEU A 58 6.27 1.38 12.56
C LEU A 58 5.06 2.20 12.07
N SER A 59 3.94 1.54 11.72
CA SER A 59 2.72 2.18 11.19
C SER A 59 2.98 3.07 9.97
N LEU A 60 3.91 2.65 9.10
CA LEU A 60 4.37 3.43 7.95
C LEU A 60 3.32 3.56 6.83
N PHE A 61 2.36 2.64 6.76
CA PHE A 61 1.31 2.66 5.75
C PHE A 61 0.26 3.75 5.95
N CYS A 62 0.02 4.18 7.20
CA CYS A 62 -1.00 5.19 7.50
C CYS A 62 -0.61 6.59 7.00
N SER A 63 0.68 6.82 6.73
CA SER A 63 1.18 8.16 6.40
C SER A 63 1.36 8.39 4.91
N SER A 64 1.39 7.33 4.10
CA SER A 64 1.56 7.46 2.66
C SER A 64 1.06 6.22 1.92
N PRO A 65 0.09 6.35 0.99
CA PRO A 65 -0.33 5.23 0.15
C PRO A 65 0.84 4.68 -0.70
N PHE A 66 1.82 5.53 -1.02
CA PHE A 66 3.04 5.16 -1.74
C PHE A 66 3.85 4.04 -1.06
N SER A 67 3.79 3.95 0.27
CA SER A 67 4.51 2.92 1.01
C SER A 67 3.98 1.51 0.67
N ALA A 68 2.66 1.33 0.62
CA ALA A 68 2.05 0.06 0.25
C ALA A 68 2.35 -0.29 -1.22
N SER A 69 2.16 0.67 -2.13
CA SER A 69 2.48 0.54 -3.56
C SER A 69 3.95 0.18 -3.80
N SER A 70 4.88 0.70 -3.00
CA SER A 70 6.31 0.39 -3.12
C SER A 70 6.61 -1.06 -2.75
N VAL A 71 6.03 -1.57 -1.64
CA VAL A 71 6.20 -2.96 -1.23
C VAL A 71 5.55 -3.89 -2.26
N LEU A 72 4.33 -3.56 -2.69
CA LEU A 72 3.60 -4.28 -3.74
C LEU A 72 4.43 -4.40 -5.03
N ALA A 73 4.92 -3.28 -5.56
CA ALA A 73 5.70 -3.24 -6.78
C ALA A 73 7.03 -3.99 -6.66
N THR A 74 7.66 -3.95 -5.47
CA THR A 74 8.89 -4.73 -5.26
C THR A 74 8.58 -6.23 -5.33
N CYS A 75 7.48 -6.69 -4.74
CA CYS A 75 7.06 -8.09 -4.85
C CYS A 75 6.76 -8.49 -6.30
N ALA A 76 5.82 -7.79 -6.95
CA ALA A 76 5.30 -8.14 -8.27
C ALA A 76 6.36 -8.12 -9.38
N HIS A 77 7.40 -7.29 -9.25
CA HIS A 77 8.45 -7.17 -10.27
C HIS A 77 9.72 -7.97 -9.96
N SER A 78 9.82 -8.62 -8.79
CA SER A 78 11.09 -9.23 -8.36
C SER A 78 11.46 -10.51 -9.11
N GLY A 79 10.47 -11.26 -9.61
CA GLY A 79 10.67 -12.60 -10.18
C GLY A 79 11.15 -13.63 -9.15
N TRP A 80 11.08 -13.34 -7.84
CA TRP A 80 11.42 -14.32 -6.81
C TRP A 80 10.31 -15.34 -6.66
N GLU A 81 10.68 -16.56 -6.27
CA GLU A 81 9.71 -17.62 -5.98
C GLU A 81 8.69 -17.16 -4.92
N ASN A 82 7.40 -17.39 -5.20
CA ASN A 82 6.25 -17.00 -4.37
C ASN A 82 6.09 -15.48 -4.13
N SER A 83 6.84 -14.63 -4.83
CA SER A 83 6.75 -13.18 -4.64
C SER A 83 5.43 -12.60 -5.14
N MET A 84 4.90 -13.09 -6.26
CA MET A 84 3.63 -12.62 -6.80
C MET A 84 2.43 -13.04 -5.94
N HIS A 85 2.46 -14.25 -5.37
CA HIS A 85 1.45 -14.66 -4.38
C HIS A 85 1.44 -13.73 -3.16
N TYR A 86 2.63 -13.29 -2.72
CA TYR A 86 2.74 -12.31 -1.64
C TYR A 86 2.28 -10.91 -2.08
N ALA A 87 2.58 -10.49 -3.32
CA ALA A 87 2.07 -9.25 -3.91
C ALA A 87 0.54 -9.22 -3.90
N ALA A 88 -0.10 -10.31 -4.33
CA ALA A 88 -1.55 -10.45 -4.30
C ALA A 88 -2.13 -10.34 -2.88
N SER A 89 -1.42 -10.86 -1.88
CA SER A 89 -1.82 -10.73 -0.48
C SER A 89 -1.71 -9.29 0.03
N ILE A 90 -0.70 -8.54 -0.41
CA ILE A 90 -0.55 -7.10 -0.10
C ILE A 90 -1.64 -6.30 -0.78
N PHE A 91 -1.87 -6.54 -2.08
CA PHE A 91 -2.87 -5.83 -2.89
C PHE A 91 -4.27 -5.90 -2.27
N LYS A 92 -4.68 -7.09 -1.84
CA LYS A 92 -5.96 -7.32 -1.12
C LYS A 92 -6.09 -6.55 0.20
N GLY A 93 -4.97 -6.11 0.78
CA GLY A 93 -4.94 -5.32 2.01
C GLY A 93 -4.86 -3.81 1.78
N ILE A 94 -4.88 -3.35 0.53
CA ILE A 94 -4.95 -1.92 0.18
C ILE A 94 -6.43 -1.54 0.07
N ASP A 95 -6.89 -0.60 0.89
CA ASP A 95 -8.31 -0.20 0.95
C ASP A 95 -8.76 0.58 -0.31
N ASP A 96 -7.87 1.35 -0.92
CA ASP A 96 -8.14 2.20 -2.09
C ASP A 96 -6.95 2.14 -3.07
N PRO A 97 -6.80 1.01 -3.81
CA PRO A 97 -5.71 0.83 -4.75
C PRO A 97 -5.81 1.80 -5.93
N CYS A 98 -4.71 2.49 -6.24
CA CYS A 98 -4.69 3.43 -7.37
C CYS A 98 -4.35 2.74 -8.69
N THR A 99 -4.48 3.46 -9.81
CA THR A 99 -4.10 2.99 -11.17
C THR A 99 -2.71 2.33 -11.20
N PHE A 100 -1.74 2.85 -10.44
CA PHE A 100 -0.40 2.27 -10.35
C PHE A 100 -0.41 0.86 -9.73
N ASP A 101 -1.22 0.62 -8.70
CA ASP A 101 -1.29 -0.67 -8.00
C ASP A 101 -1.93 -1.74 -8.89
N TYR A 102 -3.04 -1.41 -9.57
CA TYR A 102 -3.65 -2.28 -10.57
C TYR A 102 -2.69 -2.60 -11.71
N ASN A 103 -2.06 -1.58 -12.30
CA ASN A 103 -1.09 -1.76 -13.38
C ASN A 103 0.10 -2.63 -12.94
N THR A 104 0.55 -2.48 -11.70
CA THR A 104 1.60 -3.30 -11.10
C THR A 104 1.18 -4.77 -11.03
N MET A 105 -0.04 -5.04 -10.54
CA MET A 105 -0.57 -6.40 -10.43
C MET A 105 -0.77 -7.07 -11.80
N ILE A 106 -1.35 -6.35 -12.76
CA ILE A 106 -1.56 -6.84 -14.13
C ILE A 106 -0.21 -7.23 -14.76
N ARG A 107 0.81 -6.35 -14.67
CA ARG A 107 2.15 -6.64 -15.19
C ARG A 107 2.81 -7.82 -14.48
N GLY A 108 2.66 -7.92 -13.16
CA GLY A 108 3.17 -9.04 -12.37
C GLY A 108 2.61 -10.38 -12.86
N TYR A 109 1.28 -10.48 -12.99
CA TYR A 109 0.63 -11.69 -13.48
C TYR A 109 0.99 -12.03 -14.94
N VAL A 110 1.09 -11.03 -15.82
CA VAL A 110 1.56 -11.22 -17.20
C VAL A 110 2.98 -11.80 -17.24
N ASN A 111 3.89 -11.30 -16.39
CA ASN A 111 5.26 -11.80 -16.31
C ASN A 111 5.34 -13.25 -15.82
N GLU A 112 4.41 -13.66 -14.95
CA GLU A 112 4.27 -15.07 -14.51
C GLU A 112 3.41 -15.92 -15.46
N THR A 113 3.01 -15.39 -16.63
CA THR A 113 2.12 -16.05 -17.60
C THR A 113 0.74 -16.45 -17.04
N SER A 114 0.33 -15.80 -15.94
CA SER A 114 -0.95 -15.99 -15.24
C SER A 114 -2.00 -15.05 -15.83
N PHE A 115 -2.35 -15.28 -17.10
CA PHE A 115 -3.16 -14.33 -17.87
C PHE A 115 -4.61 -14.22 -17.39
N GLU A 116 -5.17 -15.28 -16.81
CA GLU A 116 -6.53 -15.27 -16.26
C GLU A 116 -6.61 -14.32 -15.07
N GLU A 117 -5.64 -14.40 -14.15
CA GLU A 117 -5.51 -13.50 -13.01
C GLU A 117 -5.28 -12.05 -13.45
N ALA A 118 -4.47 -11.83 -14.48
CA ALA A 118 -4.26 -10.49 -15.04
C ALA A 118 -5.56 -9.89 -15.58
N LEU A 119 -6.39 -10.68 -16.27
CA LEU A 119 -7.71 -10.24 -16.76
C LEU A 119 -8.71 -10.01 -15.62
N CYS A 120 -8.67 -10.84 -14.56
CA CYS A 120 -9.49 -10.62 -13.37
C CYS A 120 -9.17 -9.28 -12.70
N VAL A 121 -7.89 -8.97 -12.50
CA VAL A 121 -7.46 -7.69 -11.92
C VAL A 121 -7.83 -6.51 -12.82
N TYR A 122 -7.69 -6.65 -14.14
CA TYR A 122 -8.12 -5.61 -15.07
C TYR A 122 -9.64 -5.39 -15.03
N THR A 123 -10.43 -6.46 -14.92
CA THR A 123 -11.88 -6.36 -14.80
C THR A 123 -12.28 -5.64 -13.52
N GLU A 124 -11.66 -6.01 -12.39
CA GLU A 124 -11.84 -5.34 -11.09
C GLU A 124 -11.52 -3.83 -11.18
N MET A 125 -10.42 -3.46 -11.85
CA MET A 125 -10.05 -2.06 -12.07
C MET A 125 -11.15 -1.26 -12.78
N ILE A 126 -11.76 -1.84 -13.82
CA ILE A 126 -12.81 -1.20 -14.60
C ILE A 126 -14.12 -1.13 -13.82
N GLU A 127 -14.44 -2.15 -13.03
CA GLU A 127 -15.63 -2.17 -12.16
C GLU A 127 -15.56 -1.10 -11.06
N GLU A 128 -14.36 -0.82 -10.54
CA GLU A 128 -14.11 0.28 -9.61
C GLU A 128 -14.04 1.67 -10.31
N GLY A 129 -14.18 1.72 -11.64
CA GLY A 129 -14.18 2.96 -12.41
C GLY A 129 -12.83 3.65 -12.49
N ILE A 130 -11.74 2.88 -12.36
CA ILE A 130 -10.37 3.39 -12.40
C ILE A 130 -9.85 3.31 -13.83
N ASP A 131 -9.45 4.45 -14.40
CA ASP A 131 -8.90 4.51 -15.75
C ASP A 131 -7.48 3.89 -15.81
N SER A 132 -7.24 3.11 -16.87
CA SER A 132 -5.90 2.65 -17.21
C SER A 132 -5.12 3.74 -17.93
N ASP A 133 -3.95 4.10 -17.39
CA ASP A 133 -2.96 4.99 -18.04
C ASP A 133 -2.53 4.53 -19.44
#